data_AF-A0A931W5U8-F1
#
_entry.id   AF-A0A931W5U8-F1
#
_cell.length_a   1.000
_cell.length_b   1.000
_cell.length_c   1.000
_cell.angle_alpha   90.00
_cell.angle_beta   90.00
_cell.angle_gamma   90.00
#
_symmetry.space_group_name_H-M   'P 1'
#
loop_
_entity.id
_entity.type
_entity.pdbx_description
1 polymer ?
#
loop_
_entity_poly.entity_id
_entity_poly.type
_entity_poly.pdbx_seq_one_letter_code
_entity_poly.pdbx_strand_id
1 'polypeptide(L)'
;MRGIQKKADGFTQHLASEIIRPRRILARFARDSELSAGFTITELLLATAIFSTVIVVALAAFLGIGRLFYKGVNMTQNQQVARNIMDLVSSDIQSSSTPVVNGTSGDKKYICVGSARYIYMIYSPVNLSDHNDTDKFGLLRDSVPGSSGCADPYDGPNKFPPNKPTELLGNGMRLNSFSVGPDGCQSICTASIDLATGDDDPSTPEATCNSNLSTSQYCAKTQLTITASKGL
;
A
#
# COMPACT_ATOMS: atom_id res chain seq x y z
N MET A 1 -28.25 -8.38 -20.21
CA MET A 1 -27.61 -7.61 -21.30
C MET A 1 -28.18 -6.19 -21.35
N ARG A 2 -27.55 -5.23 -20.69
CA ARG A 2 -27.74 -3.79 -20.93
C ARG A 2 -26.37 -3.14 -20.78
N GLY A 3 -25.86 -2.66 -21.91
CA GLY A 3 -24.54 -2.04 -22.02
C GLY A 3 -24.54 -0.65 -21.42
N ILE A 4 -23.48 -0.35 -20.67
CA ILE A 4 -23.19 0.99 -20.20
C ILE A 4 -21.97 1.47 -20.99
N GLN A 5 -22.23 2.25 -22.04
CA GLN A 5 -21.22 3.09 -22.66
C GLN A 5 -20.88 4.22 -21.68
N LYS A 6 -19.64 4.27 -21.21
CA LYS A 6 -19.08 5.49 -20.60
C LYS A 6 -18.24 6.23 -21.63
N LYS A 7 -18.84 7.33 -22.05
CA LYS A 7 -18.34 8.48 -22.78
C LYS A 7 -16.99 8.95 -22.21
N ALA A 8 -15.96 8.93 -23.06
CA ALA A 8 -14.67 9.56 -22.79
C ALA A 8 -14.78 11.03 -23.21
N ASP A 9 -15.14 11.90 -22.25
CA ASP A 9 -15.13 13.34 -22.47
C ASP A 9 -13.70 13.86 -22.26
N GLY A 10 -13.20 14.50 -23.30
CA GLY A 10 -11.82 14.91 -23.46
C GLY A 10 -11.37 15.93 -22.43
N PHE A 11 -10.15 15.72 -21.94
CA PHE A 11 -9.34 16.75 -21.29
C PHE A 11 -8.13 17.02 -22.18
N THR A 12 -8.40 17.62 -23.33
CA THR A 12 -7.40 18.20 -24.21
C THR A 12 -7.61 19.71 -24.24
N GLN A 13 -6.49 20.44 -24.15
CA GLN A 13 -6.34 21.84 -24.52
C GLN A 13 -6.95 22.87 -23.56
N HIS A 14 -6.12 23.38 -22.65
CA HIS A 14 -6.04 24.81 -22.34
C HIS A 14 -4.78 25.09 -21.50
N LEU A 15 -3.61 25.01 -22.11
CA LEU A 15 -2.50 25.86 -21.70
C LEU A 15 -2.17 26.75 -22.88
N ALA A 16 -2.80 27.93 -22.79
CA ALA A 16 -2.62 29.05 -23.67
C ALA A 16 -1.14 29.35 -23.83
N SER A 17 -0.73 29.35 -25.10
CA SER A 17 0.50 29.96 -25.59
C SER A 17 0.46 31.47 -25.32
N GLU A 18 1.00 31.91 -24.19
CA GLU A 18 1.37 33.32 -24.05
C GLU A 18 2.76 33.56 -24.66
N ILE A 19 2.70 34.06 -25.89
CA ILE A 19 3.41 35.26 -26.35
C ILE A 19 4.92 35.28 -26.07
N ILE A 20 5.60 34.65 -27.02
CA ILE A 20 6.96 34.97 -27.46
C ILE A 20 7.05 36.49 -27.74
N ARG A 21 7.73 37.24 -26.86
CA ARG A 21 8.30 38.55 -27.21
C ARG A 21 9.79 38.37 -27.54
N PRO A 22 10.21 38.52 -28.80
CA PRO A 22 11.62 38.57 -29.14
C PRO A 22 12.16 39.95 -28.77
N ARG A 23 12.75 40.10 -27.58
CA ARG A 23 13.63 41.26 -27.33
C ARG A 23 14.93 41.03 -28.08
N ARG A 24 14.98 41.56 -29.30
CA ARG A 24 16.23 42.04 -29.92
C ARG A 24 16.83 43.08 -28.97
N ILE A 25 17.80 42.67 -28.16
CA ILE A 25 18.81 43.59 -27.65
C ILE A 25 20.10 43.22 -28.35
N LEU A 26 20.48 44.16 -29.21
CA LEU A 26 21.68 44.25 -30.00
C LEU A 26 22.92 43.80 -29.24
N ALA A 27 23.66 42.92 -29.92
CA ALA A 27 25.07 42.68 -29.72
C ALA A 27 25.85 44.01 -29.64
N ARG A 28 26.43 44.29 -28.48
CA ARG A 28 27.64 45.11 -28.31
C ARG A 28 28.32 44.69 -27.01
N PHE A 29 29.00 43.55 -27.05
CA PHE A 29 30.21 43.34 -26.26
C PHE A 29 31.27 42.78 -27.20
N ALA A 30 31.67 43.65 -28.13
CA ALA A 30 32.96 43.53 -28.77
C ALA A 30 34.00 43.88 -27.71
N ARG A 31 34.54 42.82 -27.10
CA ARG A 31 35.98 42.52 -27.08
C ARG A 31 36.90 43.75 -26.98
N ASP A 32 37.18 44.16 -25.75
CA ASP A 32 38.49 44.70 -25.40
C ASP A 32 39.32 43.55 -24.82
N SER A 33 40.25 43.06 -25.63
CA SER A 33 41.31 42.17 -25.19
C SER A 33 42.47 43.04 -24.70
N GLU A 34 42.53 43.32 -23.41
CA GLU A 34 43.77 43.72 -22.75
C GLU A 34 43.94 42.96 -21.44
N LEU A 35 45.15 42.42 -21.28
CA LEU A 35 45.67 41.58 -20.20
C LEU A 35 45.14 40.13 -20.22
N SER A 36 45.89 39.26 -20.90
CA SER A 36 45.95 37.82 -20.58
C SER A 36 46.47 37.64 -19.15
N ALA A 37 45.66 37.95 -18.16
CA ALA A 37 45.86 37.53 -16.80
C ALA A 37 45.66 36.01 -16.79
N GLY A 38 46.76 35.27 -16.64
CA GLY A 38 46.69 33.81 -16.49
C GLY A 38 45.72 33.49 -15.35
N PHE A 39 44.77 32.59 -15.61
CA PHE A 39 43.83 32.08 -14.62
C PHE A 39 44.63 31.65 -13.39
N THR A 40 44.45 32.33 -12.26
CA THR A 40 45.23 32.00 -11.07
C THR A 40 44.77 30.63 -10.57
N ILE A 41 45.72 29.81 -10.12
CA ILE A 41 45.43 28.48 -9.54
C ILE A 41 44.38 28.61 -8.43
N THR A 42 44.36 29.73 -7.70
CA THR A 42 43.38 30.05 -6.66
C THR A 42 41.94 30.16 -7.16
N GLU A 43 41.70 30.71 -8.36
CA GLU A 43 40.35 30.85 -8.92
C GLU A 43 39.80 29.48 -9.36
N LEU A 44 40.66 28.63 -9.94
CA LEU A 44 40.30 27.25 -10.28
C LEU A 44 40.01 26.41 -9.04
N LEU A 45 40.80 26.57 -7.96
CA LEU A 45 40.56 25.87 -6.70
C LEU A 45 39.25 26.32 -6.04
N LEU A 46 38.93 27.62 -6.07
CA LEU A 46 37.67 28.11 -5.52
C LEU A 46 36.47 27.67 -6.35
N ALA A 47 36.57 27.69 -7.68
CA ALA A 47 35.52 27.24 -8.57
C ALA A 47 35.21 25.75 -8.40
N THR A 48 36.24 24.91 -8.29
CA THR A 48 36.07 23.47 -8.03
C THR A 48 35.50 23.20 -6.64
N ALA A 49 35.88 23.98 -5.62
CA ALA A 49 35.29 23.89 -4.29
C ALA A 49 33.78 24.20 -4.31
N ILE A 50 33.37 25.34 -4.88
CA ILE A 50 31.94 25.70 -4.97
C ILE A 50 31.18 24.66 -5.79
N PHE A 51 31.71 24.25 -6.94
CA PHE A 51 31.09 23.24 -7.78
C PHE A 51 30.88 21.91 -7.05
N SER A 52 31.88 21.46 -6.27
CA SER A 52 31.76 20.25 -5.46
C SER A 52 30.64 20.34 -4.42
N THR A 53 30.48 21.49 -3.75
CA THR A 53 29.41 21.69 -2.76
C THR A 53 28.03 21.62 -3.40
N VAL A 54 27.86 22.20 -4.60
CA VAL A 54 26.59 22.16 -5.33
C VAL A 54 26.21 20.74 -5.72
N ILE A 55 27.17 19.91 -6.17
CA ILE A 55 26.90 18.50 -6.49
C ILE A 55 26.47 17.73 -5.23
N VAL A 56 27.12 17.93 -4.09
CA VAL A 56 26.76 17.25 -2.84
C VAL A 56 25.34 17.62 -2.41
N VAL A 57 24.98 18.90 -2.47
CA VAL A 57 23.62 19.36 -2.14
C VAL A 57 22.59 18.77 -3.11
N ALA A 58 22.90 18.72 -4.41
CA ALA A 58 22.01 18.13 -5.41
C ALA A 58 21.79 16.62 -5.19
N LEU A 59 22.85 15.87 -4.84
CA LEU A 59 22.75 14.45 -4.53
C LEU A 59 21.91 14.20 -3.27
N ALA A 60 22.09 15.01 -2.23
CA ALA A 60 21.28 14.93 -1.01
C ALA A 60 19.79 15.16 -1.30
N ALA A 61 19.47 16.16 -2.14
CA ALA A 61 18.10 16.42 -2.57
C ALA A 61 17.50 15.25 -3.36
N PHE A 62 18.28 14.65 -4.28
CA PHE A 62 17.84 13.50 -5.07
C PHE A 62 17.52 12.27 -4.20
N LEU A 63 18.39 11.96 -3.22
CA LEU A 63 18.15 10.86 -2.26
C LEU A 63 16.88 11.11 -1.42
N GLY A 64 16.61 12.37 -1.05
CA GLY A 64 15.38 12.76 -0.36
C GLY A 64 14.13 12.44 -1.18
N ILE A 65 14.14 12.76 -2.48
CA ILE A 65 13.02 12.45 -3.40
C ILE A 65 12.85 10.94 -3.57
N GLY A 66 13.95 10.20 -3.69
CA GLY A 66 13.92 8.73 -3.83
C GLY A 66 13.16 8.06 -2.70
N ARG A 67 13.42 8.45 -1.44
CA ARG A 67 12.71 7.92 -0.26
C ARG A 67 11.21 8.22 -0.29
N LEU A 68 10.83 9.44 -0.68
CA LEU A 68 9.42 9.82 -0.82
C LEU A 68 8.70 8.99 -1.90
N PHE A 69 9.38 8.70 -3.01
CA PHE A 69 8.84 7.87 -4.08
C PHE A 69 8.55 6.45 -3.60
N TYR A 70 9.51 5.78 -2.95
CA TYR A 70 9.31 4.42 -2.43
C TYR A 70 8.15 4.35 -1.43
N LYS A 71 8.05 5.32 -0.52
CA LYS A 71 6.92 5.41 0.41
C LYS A 71 5.57 5.58 -0.33
N GLY A 72 5.54 6.43 -1.35
CA GLY A 72 4.34 6.65 -2.16
C GLY A 72 3.87 5.39 -2.89
N VAL A 73 4.81 4.60 -3.42
CA VAL A 73 4.51 3.31 -4.07
C VAL A 73 3.92 2.33 -3.07
N ASN A 74 4.57 2.10 -1.92
CA ASN A 74 4.06 1.16 -0.91
C ASN A 74 2.70 1.60 -0.36
N MET A 75 2.50 2.90 -0.12
CA MET A 75 1.21 3.44 0.32
C MET A 75 0.10 3.19 -0.70
N THR A 76 0.39 3.38 -2.00
CA THR A 76 -0.57 3.13 -3.07
C THR A 76 -0.90 1.63 -3.19
N GLN A 77 0.12 0.77 -3.07
CA GLN A 77 -0.07 -0.68 -3.09
C GLN A 77 -0.92 -1.16 -1.91
N ASN A 78 -0.67 -0.65 -0.70
CA ASN A 78 -1.44 -1.00 0.50
C ASN A 78 -2.90 -0.58 0.37
N GLN A 79 -3.15 0.61 -0.16
CA GLN A 79 -4.51 1.07 -0.44
C GLN A 79 -5.22 0.19 -1.47
N GLN A 80 -4.52 -0.24 -2.52
CA GLN A 80 -5.11 -1.12 -3.53
C GLN A 80 -5.44 -2.49 -2.94
N VAL A 81 -4.54 -3.08 -2.16
CA VAL A 81 -4.77 -4.37 -1.49
C VAL A 81 -5.90 -4.27 -0.47
N ALA A 82 -5.92 -3.22 0.36
CA ALA A 82 -7.01 -2.97 1.32
C ALA A 82 -8.38 -2.89 0.63
N ARG A 83 -8.47 -2.13 -0.48
CA ARG A 83 -9.70 -1.99 -1.27
C ARG A 83 -10.12 -3.33 -1.88
N ASN A 84 -9.20 -4.06 -2.49
CA ASN A 84 -9.49 -5.37 -3.07
C ASN A 84 -10.05 -6.34 -2.01
N ILE A 85 -9.45 -6.40 -0.81
CA ILE A 85 -9.94 -7.24 0.29
C ILE A 85 -11.34 -6.79 0.73
N MET A 86 -11.55 -5.48 0.88
CA MET A 86 -12.85 -4.95 1.27
C MET A 86 -13.95 -5.20 0.23
N ASP A 87 -13.63 -5.12 -1.06
CA ASP A 87 -14.55 -5.46 -2.14
C ASP A 87 -14.93 -6.95 -2.10
N LEU A 88 -13.96 -7.84 -1.84
CA LEU A 88 -14.22 -9.27 -1.65
C LEU A 88 -15.10 -9.54 -0.43
N VAL A 89 -14.77 -8.96 0.72
CA VAL A 89 -15.56 -9.10 1.95
C VAL A 89 -16.97 -8.55 1.76
N SER A 90 -17.12 -7.39 1.13
CA SER A 90 -18.43 -6.81 0.81
C SER A 90 -19.25 -7.71 -0.10
N SER A 91 -18.64 -8.26 -1.15
CA SER A 91 -19.29 -9.19 -2.07
C SER A 91 -19.72 -10.48 -1.37
N ASP A 92 -18.87 -11.01 -0.47
CA ASP A 92 -19.20 -12.19 0.33
C ASP A 92 -20.31 -11.89 1.34
N ILE A 93 -20.32 -10.71 1.98
CA ILE A 93 -21.41 -10.28 2.88
C ILE A 93 -22.73 -10.19 2.11
N GLN A 94 -22.72 -9.55 0.94
CA GLN A 94 -23.92 -9.35 0.11
C GLN A 94 -24.50 -10.67 -0.40
N SER A 95 -23.64 -11.64 -0.74
CA SER A 95 -24.04 -12.95 -1.24
C SER A 95 -24.32 -13.98 -0.14
N SER A 96 -23.87 -13.71 1.09
CA SER A 96 -24.11 -14.62 2.21
C SER A 96 -25.59 -14.71 2.54
N SER A 97 -26.04 -15.90 2.92
CA SER A 97 -27.36 -16.13 3.57
C SER A 97 -27.22 -16.47 5.05
N THR A 98 -26.01 -16.81 5.49
CA THR A 98 -25.66 -17.13 6.88
C THR A 98 -25.20 -15.89 7.65
N PRO A 99 -25.28 -15.92 9.00
CA PRO A 99 -24.66 -14.89 9.83
C PRO A 99 -23.11 -14.96 9.75
N VAL A 100 -22.45 -13.82 9.97
CA VAL A 100 -20.99 -13.78 10.13
C VAL A 100 -20.59 -14.48 11.42
N VAL A 101 -19.63 -15.41 11.34
CA VAL A 101 -19.12 -16.16 12.50
C VAL A 101 -17.63 -15.88 12.64
N ASN A 102 -17.22 -15.46 13.83
CA ASN A 102 -15.83 -15.21 14.19
C ASN A 102 -15.33 -16.34 15.11
N GLY A 103 -14.08 -16.75 14.92
CA GLY A 103 -13.46 -17.80 15.72
C GLY A 103 -11.94 -17.68 15.79
N THR A 104 -11.33 -18.51 16.63
CA THR A 104 -9.89 -18.54 16.89
C THR A 104 -9.42 -19.99 16.90
N SER A 105 -8.25 -20.25 16.29
CA SER A 105 -7.55 -21.53 16.22
C SER A 105 -6.08 -21.28 16.60
N GLY A 106 -5.73 -21.55 17.85
CA GLY A 106 -4.43 -21.16 18.41
C GLY A 106 -4.17 -19.66 18.28
N ASP A 107 -3.08 -19.29 17.61
CA ASP A 107 -2.70 -17.89 17.33
C ASP A 107 -3.36 -17.31 16.07
N LYS A 108 -4.13 -18.12 15.35
CA LYS A 108 -4.79 -17.76 14.08
C LYS A 108 -6.24 -17.40 14.38
N LYS A 109 -6.76 -16.40 13.69
CA LYS A 109 -8.17 -16.02 13.77
C LYS A 109 -8.85 -16.33 12.46
N TYR A 110 -10.14 -16.61 12.49
CA TYR A 110 -10.92 -16.81 11.28
C TYR A 110 -12.29 -16.15 11.36
N ILE A 111 -12.78 -15.74 10.19
CA ILE A 111 -14.09 -15.13 9.98
C ILE A 111 -14.76 -15.84 8.82
N CYS A 112 -15.96 -16.35 9.04
CA CYS A 112 -16.76 -16.94 7.98
C CYS A 112 -17.87 -15.98 7.55
N VAL A 113 -17.96 -15.77 6.25
CA VAL A 113 -18.97 -14.93 5.61
C VAL A 113 -19.57 -15.72 4.44
N GLY A 114 -20.79 -16.24 4.61
CA GLY A 114 -21.42 -17.07 3.59
C GLY A 114 -20.62 -18.35 3.34
N SER A 115 -20.15 -18.53 2.11
CA SER A 115 -19.30 -19.65 1.68
C SER A 115 -17.80 -19.33 1.66
N ALA A 116 -17.40 -18.13 2.10
CA ALA A 116 -16.01 -17.74 2.19
C ALA A 116 -15.55 -17.75 3.65
N ARG A 117 -14.32 -18.19 3.89
CA ARG A 117 -13.66 -18.08 5.20
C ARG A 117 -12.34 -17.35 5.04
N TYR A 118 -12.14 -16.37 5.92
CA TYR A 118 -10.97 -15.53 6.00
C TYR A 118 -10.17 -15.96 7.21
N ILE A 119 -8.94 -16.41 7.01
CA ILE A 119 -8.05 -16.90 8.06
C ILE A 119 -6.87 -15.95 8.12
N TYR A 120 -6.53 -15.45 9.30
CA TYR A 120 -5.51 -14.42 9.43
C TYR A 120 -4.67 -14.54 10.69
N MET A 121 -3.45 -14.04 10.57
CA MET A 121 -2.51 -13.85 11.68
C MET A 121 -2.24 -12.35 11.79
N ILE A 122 -2.44 -11.81 13.00
CA ILE A 122 -2.13 -10.41 13.26
C ILE A 122 -0.61 -10.30 13.46
N TYR A 123 -0.02 -9.21 12.96
CA TYR A 123 1.38 -8.83 13.12
C TYR A 123 2.41 -9.74 12.42
N SER A 124 1.96 -10.76 11.70
CA SER A 124 2.83 -11.63 10.90
C SER A 124 3.05 -11.03 9.49
N PRO A 125 4.30 -10.71 9.09
CA PRO A 125 4.59 -10.26 7.74
C PRO A 125 4.57 -11.42 6.74
N VAL A 126 3.99 -11.19 5.58
CA VAL A 126 3.95 -12.17 4.49
C VAL A 126 5.26 -12.17 3.74
N ASN A 127 5.88 -13.35 3.62
CA ASN A 127 6.98 -13.58 2.70
C ASN A 127 6.52 -14.54 1.61
N LEU A 128 6.31 -14.02 0.39
CA LEU A 128 5.81 -14.82 -0.73
C LEU A 128 6.80 -15.91 -1.18
N SER A 129 8.09 -15.76 -0.87
CA SER A 129 9.12 -16.77 -1.21
C SER A 129 9.11 -17.99 -0.29
N ASP A 130 8.56 -17.86 0.91
CA ASP A 130 8.53 -18.87 1.98
C ASP A 130 7.09 -19.01 2.53
N HIS A 131 6.12 -18.82 1.66
CA HIS A 131 4.70 -18.83 2.02
C HIS A 131 4.23 -20.27 2.29
N ASN A 132 3.41 -20.42 3.32
CA ASN A 132 2.71 -21.67 3.63
C ASN A 132 1.33 -21.33 4.21
N ASP A 133 0.30 -22.00 3.69
CA ASP A 133 -1.09 -21.92 4.13
C ASP A 133 -1.32 -22.35 5.59
N THR A 134 -0.34 -23.02 6.21
CA THR A 134 -0.43 -23.44 7.61
C THR A 134 0.09 -22.41 8.57
N ASP A 135 1.30 -21.86 8.39
CA ASP A 135 1.98 -21.06 9.43
C ASP A 135 2.65 -19.78 8.94
N LYS A 136 2.81 -19.60 7.64
CA LYS A 136 3.54 -18.47 7.04
C LYS A 136 2.65 -17.72 6.07
N PHE A 137 1.58 -17.15 6.61
CA PHE A 137 0.58 -16.39 5.87
C PHE A 137 0.15 -15.15 6.66
N GLY A 138 -0.52 -14.22 5.97
CA GLY A 138 -1.05 -13.00 6.55
C GLY A 138 -2.58 -13.04 6.61
N LEU A 139 -3.21 -13.09 5.43
CA LEU A 139 -4.67 -13.19 5.27
C LEU A 139 -5.01 -14.14 4.14
N LEU A 140 -5.41 -15.34 4.47
CA LEU A 140 -5.93 -16.31 3.52
C LEU A 140 -7.43 -16.13 3.35
N ARG A 141 -7.91 -16.32 2.12
CA ARG A 141 -9.32 -16.56 1.83
C ARG A 141 -9.48 -17.93 1.21
N ASP A 142 -10.36 -18.75 1.77
CA ASP A 142 -10.71 -20.07 1.24
C ASP A 142 -12.22 -20.22 1.04
N SER A 143 -12.61 -21.28 0.34
CA SER A 143 -14.01 -21.59 0.06
C SER A 143 -14.49 -22.77 0.90
N VAL A 144 -15.56 -22.56 1.64
CA VAL A 144 -16.14 -23.54 2.56
C VAL A 144 -17.32 -24.24 1.86
N PRO A 145 -17.30 -25.57 1.73
CA PRO A 145 -18.42 -26.31 1.15
C PRO A 145 -19.59 -26.38 2.13
N GLY A 146 -20.71 -25.75 1.78
CA GLY A 146 -22.02 -25.95 2.43
C GLY A 146 -22.31 -25.06 3.64
N SER A 147 -23.50 -25.26 4.23
CA SER A 147 -24.07 -24.44 5.32
C SER A 147 -23.61 -24.82 6.73
N SER A 148 -22.78 -25.85 6.89
CA SER A 148 -22.29 -26.35 8.18
C SER A 148 -20.93 -25.75 8.61
N GLY A 149 -20.39 -24.80 7.86
CA GLY A 149 -18.96 -24.82 7.58
C GLY A 149 -18.04 -23.81 8.28
N CYS A 150 -18.49 -23.05 9.29
CA CYS A 150 -17.52 -22.26 10.07
C CYS A 150 -16.81 -23.09 11.14
N ALA A 151 -16.25 -24.21 10.70
CA ALA A 151 -15.43 -25.06 11.54
C ALA A 151 -14.00 -24.50 11.62
N ASP A 152 -13.34 -24.81 12.72
CA ASP A 152 -11.95 -24.47 12.96
C ASP A 152 -11.05 -24.99 11.82
N PRO A 153 -10.20 -24.14 11.21
CA PRO A 153 -9.35 -24.54 10.09
C PRO A 153 -8.19 -25.48 10.46
N TYR A 154 -7.67 -25.46 11.68
CA TYR A 154 -6.45 -26.20 12.03
C TYR A 154 -6.59 -27.10 13.26
N ASP A 155 -7.39 -26.70 14.25
CA ASP A 155 -7.49 -27.35 15.56
C ASP A 155 -8.86 -28.02 15.81
N GLY A 156 -8.88 -29.02 16.68
CA GLY A 156 -10.10 -29.64 17.20
C GLY A 156 -10.65 -30.85 16.41
N PRO A 157 -11.70 -31.52 16.95
CA PRO A 157 -12.23 -32.77 16.42
C PRO A 157 -12.99 -32.63 15.09
N ASN A 158 -13.50 -31.43 14.80
CA ASN A 158 -14.24 -31.10 13.58
C ASN A 158 -13.43 -30.17 12.66
N LYS A 159 -12.10 -30.26 12.69
CA LYS A 159 -11.26 -29.37 11.89
C LYS A 159 -11.58 -29.51 10.41
N PHE A 160 -11.67 -28.38 9.73
CA PHE A 160 -11.92 -28.31 8.30
C PHE A 160 -10.77 -27.58 7.61
N PRO A 161 -9.79 -28.31 7.04
CA PRO A 161 -8.57 -27.71 6.51
C PRO A 161 -8.89 -26.70 5.38
N PRO A 162 -8.06 -25.67 5.21
CA PRO A 162 -8.26 -24.69 4.15
C PRO A 162 -8.40 -25.33 2.76
N ASN A 163 -9.46 -25.01 2.03
CA ASN A 163 -9.72 -25.56 0.71
C ASN A 163 -9.39 -24.54 -0.39
N LYS A 164 -8.24 -24.73 -1.05
CA LYS A 164 -7.68 -23.79 -2.04
C LYS A 164 -7.54 -22.36 -1.46
N PRO A 165 -6.86 -22.21 -0.30
CA PRO A 165 -6.62 -20.89 0.26
C PRO A 165 -5.86 -20.01 -0.75
N THR A 166 -6.18 -18.72 -0.74
CA THR A 166 -5.49 -17.70 -1.52
C THR A 166 -5.03 -16.60 -0.58
N GLU A 167 -3.73 -16.34 -0.53
CA GLU A 167 -3.16 -15.20 0.19
C GLU A 167 -3.61 -13.88 -0.46
N LEU A 168 -4.19 -13.00 0.36
CA LEU A 168 -4.70 -11.71 -0.08
C LEU A 168 -3.70 -10.57 0.14
N LEU A 169 -2.69 -10.76 0.99
CA LEU A 169 -1.67 -9.75 1.24
C LEU A 169 -0.48 -9.88 0.27
N GLY A 170 0.16 -8.75 -0.02
CA GLY A 170 1.40 -8.71 -0.78
C GLY A 170 2.63 -9.07 0.05
N ASN A 171 3.77 -9.27 -0.61
CA ASN A 171 5.05 -9.48 0.05
C ASN A 171 5.41 -8.29 0.97
N GLY A 172 5.85 -8.59 2.19
CA GLY A 172 6.22 -7.60 3.21
C GLY A 172 5.03 -6.88 3.85
N MET A 173 3.79 -7.26 3.53
CA MET A 173 2.59 -6.72 4.18
C MET A 173 2.24 -7.53 5.44
N ARG A 174 1.66 -6.87 6.43
CA ARG A 174 1.14 -7.47 7.66
C ARG A 174 -0.19 -6.82 8.06
N LEU A 175 -1.01 -7.58 8.77
CA LEU A 175 -2.26 -7.09 9.36
C LEU A 175 -2.01 -6.58 10.78
N ASN A 176 -2.45 -5.35 11.07
CA ASN A 176 -2.55 -4.84 12.43
C ASN A 176 -3.92 -5.15 13.05
N SER A 177 -4.98 -5.08 12.24
CA SER A 177 -6.31 -5.52 12.65
C SER A 177 -7.14 -5.93 11.43
N PHE A 178 -8.01 -6.91 11.63
CA PHE A 178 -9.04 -7.29 10.69
C PHE A 178 -10.26 -7.73 11.48
N SER A 179 -11.42 -7.16 11.16
CA SER A 179 -12.67 -7.51 11.82
C SER A 179 -13.86 -7.33 10.89
N VAL A 180 -14.84 -8.21 11.03
CA VAL A 180 -16.16 -8.07 10.43
C VAL A 180 -17.16 -8.21 11.58
N GLY A 181 -17.91 -7.15 11.83
CA GLY A 181 -18.78 -7.08 13.00
C GLY A 181 -20.09 -6.34 12.73
N PRO A 182 -21.05 -6.43 13.67
CA PRO A 182 -21.01 -7.29 14.86
C PRO A 182 -21.10 -8.79 14.51
N ASP A 183 -20.62 -9.66 15.41
CA ASP A 183 -20.79 -11.11 15.31
C ASP A 183 -22.27 -11.44 15.14
N GLY A 184 -22.59 -12.33 14.21
CA GLY A 184 -23.97 -12.66 13.92
C GLY A 184 -24.73 -11.57 13.13
N CYS A 185 -24.06 -10.58 12.55
CA CYS A 185 -24.73 -9.54 11.76
C CYS A 185 -25.60 -10.17 10.65
N GLN A 186 -26.88 -9.78 10.61
CA GLN A 186 -27.86 -10.31 9.67
C GLN A 186 -28.30 -9.30 8.60
N SER A 187 -28.18 -7.99 8.86
CA SER A 187 -28.68 -6.93 7.98
C SER A 187 -27.59 -5.98 7.52
N ILE A 188 -26.82 -5.43 8.46
CA ILE A 188 -25.73 -4.48 8.22
C ILE A 188 -24.49 -5.00 8.96
N CYS A 189 -23.42 -5.22 8.20
CA CYS A 189 -22.12 -5.64 8.70
C CYS A 189 -21.09 -4.54 8.39
N THR A 190 -20.24 -4.24 9.35
CA THR A 190 -19.11 -3.32 9.20
C THR A 190 -17.83 -4.15 9.17
N ALA A 191 -17.05 -4.00 8.10
CA ALA A 191 -15.74 -4.62 7.98
C ALA A 191 -14.66 -3.55 8.13
N SER A 192 -13.62 -3.85 8.89
CA SER A 192 -12.48 -2.96 9.10
C SER A 192 -11.17 -3.73 8.91
N ILE A 193 -10.21 -3.11 8.23
CA ILE A 193 -8.87 -3.63 8.02
C ILE A 193 -7.86 -2.53 8.31
N ASP A 194 -6.78 -2.91 8.99
CA ASP A 194 -5.60 -2.07 9.19
C ASP A 194 -4.38 -2.85 8.71
N LEU A 195 -3.78 -2.37 7.62
CA LEU A 195 -2.61 -2.96 6.97
C LEU A 195 -1.39 -2.10 7.22
N ALA A 196 -0.25 -2.75 7.44
CA ALA A 196 1.05 -2.12 7.47
C ALA A 196 2.03 -2.83 6.53
N THR A 197 2.94 -2.07 5.94
CA THR A 197 4.06 -2.59 5.14
C THR A 197 5.31 -1.85 5.54
N GLY A 198 6.41 -2.58 5.68
CA GLY A 198 7.67 -1.99 6.08
C GLY A 198 8.56 -2.90 6.91
N ASP A 199 9.83 -2.50 7.02
CA ASP A 199 10.88 -3.21 7.75
C ASP A 199 11.02 -2.75 9.21
N ASP A 200 10.07 -1.95 9.71
CA ASP A 200 10.14 -1.47 11.09
C ASP A 200 10.02 -2.65 12.08
N ASP A 201 10.88 -2.54 13.09
CA ASP A 201 11.33 -3.50 14.09
C ASP A 201 10.32 -4.62 14.43
N PRO A 202 10.68 -5.91 14.27
CA PRO A 202 9.81 -7.04 14.62
C PRO A 202 9.55 -7.17 16.13
N SER A 203 10.19 -6.33 16.97
CA SER A 203 10.10 -6.42 18.43
C SER A 203 8.83 -5.81 19.04
N THR A 204 8.08 -4.97 18.31
CA THR A 204 6.76 -4.51 18.77
C THR A 204 5.65 -5.25 18.03
N PRO A 205 4.65 -5.81 18.72
CA PRO A 205 3.56 -6.52 18.07
C PRO A 205 2.83 -5.59 17.10
N GLU A 206 2.50 -4.37 17.50
CA GLU A 206 1.86 -3.42 16.60
C GLU A 206 2.87 -2.75 15.67
N ALA A 207 2.66 -2.83 14.35
CA ALA A 207 3.46 -2.08 13.38
C ALA A 207 3.15 -0.59 13.51
N THR A 208 3.87 0.07 14.40
CA THR A 208 3.85 1.53 14.55
C THR A 208 4.80 2.11 13.52
N CYS A 209 4.25 2.58 12.39
CA CYS A 209 5.02 3.39 11.45
C CYS A 209 5.43 4.67 12.16
N ASN A 210 6.64 4.71 12.72
CA ASN A 210 7.10 5.88 13.42
C ASN A 210 7.26 7.00 12.39
N SER A 211 6.61 8.15 12.61
CA SER A 211 6.57 9.25 11.63
C SER A 211 7.90 10.01 11.49
N ASN A 212 8.96 9.52 12.12
CA ASN A 212 10.27 10.14 12.04
C ASN A 212 10.94 9.83 10.69
N LEU A 213 10.86 10.79 9.77
CA LEU A 213 11.50 10.81 8.45
C LEU A 213 13.01 10.52 8.47
N SER A 214 13.67 10.65 9.63
CA SER A 214 15.11 10.41 9.76
C SER A 214 15.48 8.95 10.08
N THR A 215 14.57 8.14 10.62
CA THR A 215 14.90 6.80 11.14
C THR A 215 14.08 5.66 10.55
N SER A 216 12.80 5.84 10.25
CA SER A 216 11.98 4.80 9.59
C SER A 216 12.01 5.02 8.08
N GLN A 217 12.77 4.20 7.37
CA GLN A 217 12.95 4.41 5.93
C GLN A 217 11.77 3.89 5.12
N TYR A 218 11.01 2.90 5.61
CA TYR A 218 9.96 2.24 4.84
C TYR A 218 8.83 1.77 5.75
N CYS A 219 7.87 2.63 6.06
CA CYS A 219 6.61 2.18 6.67
C CYS A 219 5.40 2.93 6.12
N ALA A 220 4.40 2.17 5.71
CA ALA A 220 3.10 2.67 5.25
C ALA A 220 1.98 1.93 5.98
N LYS A 221 1.09 2.68 6.63
CA LYS A 221 -0.12 2.18 7.30
C LYS A 221 -1.35 2.58 6.50
N THR A 222 -2.32 1.69 6.37
CA THR A 222 -3.60 1.96 5.68
C THR A 222 -4.73 1.32 6.46
N GLN A 223 -5.68 2.16 6.89
CA GLN A 223 -6.90 1.72 7.54
C GLN A 223 -8.09 2.00 6.63
N LEU A 224 -8.94 0.99 6.45
CA LEU A 224 -10.17 1.11 5.67
C LEU A 224 -11.31 0.45 6.45
N THR A 225 -12.45 1.12 6.47
CA THR A 225 -13.69 0.62 7.05
C THR A 225 -14.80 0.76 6.03
N ILE A 226 -15.57 -0.31 5.83
CA ILE A 226 -16.74 -0.33 4.96
C ILE A 226 -17.95 -0.82 5.75
N THR A 227 -19.13 -0.43 5.31
CA THR A 227 -20.40 -0.95 5.80
C THR A 227 -21.14 -1.54 4.61
N ALA A 228 -21.48 -2.83 4.71
CA ALA A 228 -22.22 -3.56 3.69
C ALA A 228 -23.53 -4.07 4.27
N SER A 229 -24.59 -4.02 3.46
CA SER A 229 -25.86 -4.66 3.78
C SER A 229 -25.98 -5.99 3.05
N LYS A 230 -26.60 -6.97 3.69
CA LYS A 230 -26.88 -8.27 3.09
C LYS A 230 -27.88 -8.13 1.94
N GLY A 231 -27.66 -8.85 0.84
CA GLY A 231 -28.62 -8.91 -0.26
C GLY A 231 -29.94 -9.53 0.22
N LEU A 232 -31.06 -8.96 -0.23
CA LEU A 232 -32.41 -9.49 0.00
C LEU A 232 -32.63 -10.82 -0.74
#